data_AF-A0A015TYH1-F1
#
_entry.id   AF-A0A015TYH1-F1
#
_cell.length_a   1.000
_cell.length_b   1.000
_cell.length_c   1.000
_cell.angle_alpha   90.00
_cell.angle_beta   90.00
_cell.angle_gamma   90.00
#
_symmetry.space_group_name_H-M   'P 1'
#
loop_
_entity.id
_entity.type
_entity.pdbx_description
1 polymer ?
#
loop_
_entity_poly.entity_id
_entity_poly.type
_entity_poly.pdbx_seq_one_letter_code
_entity_poly.pdbx_strand_id
1 'polypeptide(L)'
;MKISEIAINNYRAFYNEKGEELSKYRIKLGTAKNLLIYGENGSGKSSLFKGLKDFFISAVDPKRRLIRNVFSDALESEEEPFVEVTFNRIGEENSIFRFSHDPHQTNTNQEFLRTVMMSKSFMTYRDLMRIHFFDDPEVNLFGFLFELEGLLTELPNPVSSRPETNLKMGDLLKNVRSKPDEINIHDFTNGVNQILADVTKSLNCLLRYFDDSMTVSFSSLTEGDVE
;
A
#
# COMPACT_ATOMS: atom_id res chain seq x y z
N MET A 1 -12.15 2.17 13.17
CA MET A 1 -11.10 1.21 13.60
C MET A 1 -9.76 1.93 13.64
N LYS A 2 -8.87 1.55 14.57
CA LYS A 2 -7.51 2.10 14.70
C LYS A 2 -6.52 0.97 14.88
N ILE A 3 -5.29 1.11 14.37
CA ILE A 3 -4.22 0.14 14.63
C ILE A 3 -3.85 0.24 16.12
N SER A 4 -3.95 -0.88 16.84
CA SER A 4 -3.60 -0.98 18.26
C SER A 4 -2.29 -1.72 18.47
N GLU A 5 -1.94 -2.66 17.59
CA GLU A 5 -0.70 -3.43 17.64
C GLU A 5 -0.23 -3.80 16.23
N ILE A 6 1.09 -3.83 16.06
CA ILE A 6 1.77 -4.37 14.88
C ILE A 6 2.71 -5.46 15.37
N ALA A 7 2.58 -6.68 14.85
CA ALA A 7 3.44 -7.81 15.16
C ALA A 7 4.19 -8.27 13.91
N ILE A 8 5.49 -8.51 14.05
CA ILE A 8 6.36 -8.92 12.94
C ILE A 8 7.16 -10.16 13.34
N ASN A 9 7.13 -11.17 12.48
CA ASN A 9 7.88 -12.40 12.62
C ASN A 9 8.71 -12.68 11.37
N ASN A 10 10.03 -12.82 11.51
CA ASN A 10 10.93 -13.29 10.45
C ASN A 10 10.77 -12.59 9.08
N TYR A 11 10.45 -11.29 9.08
CA TYR A 11 10.26 -10.47 7.89
C TYR A 11 11.43 -9.49 7.68
N ARG A 12 12.07 -9.55 6.52
CA ARG A 12 13.21 -8.69 6.11
C ARG A 12 14.31 -8.57 7.17
N ALA A 13 14.31 -7.50 7.99
CA ALA A 13 15.33 -7.24 9.00
C ALA A 13 14.94 -7.77 10.39
N PHE A 14 13.69 -8.16 10.59
CA PHE A 14 13.20 -8.72 11.84
C PHE A 14 13.48 -10.22 11.84
N TYR A 15 14.36 -10.67 12.72
CA TYR A 15 14.70 -12.07 12.92
C TYR A 15 14.31 -12.47 14.34
N ASN A 16 13.56 -13.57 14.46
CA ASN A 16 13.27 -14.24 15.72
C ASN A 16 13.88 -15.62 15.67
N GLU A 17 14.73 -15.93 16.65
CA GLU A 17 15.38 -17.22 16.78
C GLU A 17 14.39 -18.30 17.24
N LYS A 18 14.62 -19.54 16.82
CA LYS A 18 13.81 -20.69 17.22
C LYS A 18 13.84 -20.87 18.74
N GLY A 19 12.68 -21.10 19.34
CA GLY A 19 12.55 -21.31 20.80
C GLY A 19 12.38 -20.01 21.59
N GLU A 20 12.53 -18.85 20.94
CA GLU A 20 12.21 -17.54 21.52
C GLU A 20 10.89 -16.97 20.97
N GLU A 21 9.85 -17.79 20.75
CA GLU A 21 8.60 -17.33 20.11
C GLU A 21 7.85 -16.22 20.88
N LEU A 22 8.20 -16.03 22.15
CA LEU A 22 7.72 -14.91 22.98
C LEU A 22 8.35 -13.56 22.60
N SER A 23 9.41 -13.53 21.79
CA SER A 23 10.20 -12.34 21.44
C SER A 23 9.81 -11.70 20.10
N LYS A 24 8.65 -12.07 19.52
CA LYS A 24 8.15 -11.40 18.30
C LYS A 24 8.18 -9.89 18.49
N TYR A 25 8.66 -9.17 17.48
CA TYR A 25 8.68 -7.72 17.47
C TYR A 25 7.24 -7.20 17.47
N ARG A 26 6.80 -6.71 18.63
CA ARG A 26 5.47 -6.14 18.83
C ARG A 26 5.58 -4.66 19.12
N ILE A 27 4.87 -3.86 18.34
CA ILE A 27 4.74 -2.42 18.54
C ILE A 27 3.31 -2.18 19.00
N LYS A 28 3.13 -1.88 20.29
CA LYS A 28 1.83 -1.58 20.89
C LYS A 28 1.57 -0.08 20.82
N LEU A 29 0.53 0.31 20.10
CA LEU A 29 0.08 1.70 19.99
C LEU A 29 -1.00 2.01 21.04
N GLY A 30 -1.77 1.01 21.46
CA GLY A 30 -2.86 1.19 22.42
C GLY A 30 -3.89 2.21 21.91
N THR A 31 -4.01 3.35 22.59
CA THR A 31 -4.91 4.45 22.21
C THR A 31 -4.22 5.61 21.49
N ALA A 32 -2.90 5.51 21.26
CA ALA A 32 -2.11 6.55 20.61
C ALA A 32 -2.64 6.84 19.19
N LYS A 33 -2.59 8.12 18.79
CA LYS A 33 -3.04 8.57 17.47
C LYS A 33 -1.91 8.60 16.43
N ASN A 34 -0.68 8.77 16.88
CA ASN A 34 0.51 8.94 16.04
C ASN A 34 1.64 8.03 16.54
N LEU A 35 2.44 7.50 15.62
CA LEU A 35 3.61 6.68 15.89
C LEU A 35 4.83 7.29 15.18
N LEU A 36 5.85 7.64 15.95
CA LEU A 36 7.16 8.06 15.42
C LEU A 36 8.18 6.96 15.72
N ILE A 37 8.84 6.46 14.67
CA ILE A 37 9.88 5.43 14.78
C ILE A 37 11.21 6.06 14.37
N TYR A 38 12.21 5.96 15.25
CA TYR A 38 13.57 6.45 15.03
C TYR A 38 14.58 5.40 15.51
N GLY A 39 15.84 5.53 15.09
CA GLY A 39 16.91 4.59 15.43
C GLY A 39 18.06 4.64 14.43
N GLU A 40 19.12 3.90 14.70
CA GLU A 40 20.35 3.87 13.90
C GLU A 40 20.17 3.26 12.51
N ASN A 41 21.07 3.57 11.58
CA ASN A 41 21.06 2.95 10.26
C ASN A 41 21.19 1.42 10.39
N GLY A 42 20.34 0.69 9.67
CA GLY A 42 20.27 -0.78 9.78
C GLY A 42 19.31 -1.32 10.85
N SER A 43 18.73 -0.48 11.72
CA SER A 43 17.85 -0.92 12.82
C SER A 43 16.46 -1.47 12.40
N GLY A 44 16.23 -1.73 11.10
CA GLY A 44 14.97 -2.30 10.61
C GLY A 44 13.81 -1.32 10.36
N LYS A 45 14.00 0.01 10.52
CA LYS A 45 12.93 1.02 10.27
C LYS A 45 12.30 0.91 8.88
N SER A 46 13.12 0.82 7.84
CA SER A 46 12.63 0.67 6.46
C SER A 46 11.97 -0.69 6.23
N SER A 47 12.39 -1.73 6.96
CA SER A 47 11.71 -3.02 6.94
C SER A 47 10.33 -2.91 7.57
N LEU A 48 10.17 -2.22 8.69
CA LEU A 48 8.85 -2.00 9.31
C LEU A 48 7.91 -1.24 8.37
N PHE A 49 8.38 -0.16 7.76
CA PHE A 49 7.62 0.59 6.76
C PHE A 49 7.18 -0.31 5.60
N LYS A 50 8.10 -1.10 5.04
CA LYS A 50 7.79 -2.04 3.95
C LYS A 50 6.85 -3.16 4.39
N GLY A 51 6.96 -3.65 5.62
CA GLY A 51 6.08 -4.69 6.16
C GLY A 51 4.64 -4.21 6.22
N LEU A 52 4.41 -3.01 6.74
CA LEU A 52 3.09 -2.38 6.73
C LEU A 52 2.60 -2.14 5.30
N LYS A 53 3.44 -1.61 4.41
CA LYS A 53 3.09 -1.40 3.00
C LYS A 53 2.67 -2.72 2.33
N ASP A 54 3.47 -3.77 2.49
CA ASP A 54 3.22 -5.09 1.91
C ASP A 54 1.92 -5.69 2.46
N PHE A 55 1.65 -5.52 3.76
CA PHE A 55 0.43 -5.96 4.42
C PHE A 55 -0.85 -5.31 3.82
N PHE A 56 -0.83 -4.01 3.53
CA PHE A 56 -2.00 -3.37 2.88
C PHE A 56 -2.08 -3.71 1.38
N ILE A 57 -0.95 -3.84 0.70
CA ILE A 57 -0.92 -4.26 -0.71
C ILE A 57 -1.47 -5.69 -0.86
N SER A 58 -1.21 -6.60 0.07
CA SER A 58 -1.73 -7.98 0.00
C SER A 58 -3.25 -8.05 0.10
N ALA A 59 -3.94 -6.96 0.50
CA ALA A 59 -5.40 -6.89 0.43
C ALA A 59 -5.93 -6.75 -1.00
N VAL A 60 -5.15 -6.11 -1.89
CA VAL A 60 -5.54 -5.83 -3.29
C VAL A 60 -4.75 -6.66 -4.31
N ASP A 61 -3.60 -7.22 -3.91
CA ASP A 61 -2.73 -8.09 -4.71
C ASP A 61 -2.56 -9.46 -4.01
N PRO A 62 -3.44 -10.44 -4.29
CA PRO A 62 -3.34 -11.78 -3.69
C PRO A 62 -2.08 -12.55 -4.10
N LYS A 63 -1.37 -12.10 -5.15
CA LYS A 63 -0.12 -12.72 -5.60
C LYS A 63 1.10 -12.19 -4.82
N ARG A 64 0.92 -11.16 -3.98
CA ARG A 64 1.98 -10.58 -3.16
C ARG A 64 2.59 -11.65 -2.25
N ARG A 65 3.92 -11.84 -2.35
CA ARG A 65 4.67 -12.77 -1.53
C ARG A 65 5.41 -12.02 -0.42
N LEU A 66 5.39 -12.61 0.78
CA LEU A 66 6.12 -12.06 1.92
C LEU A 66 7.62 -12.34 1.77
N ILE A 67 8.43 -11.30 1.96
CA ILE A 67 9.90 -11.39 1.92
C ILE A 67 10.42 -11.78 3.30
N ARG A 68 10.94 -12.99 3.39
CA ARG A 68 11.52 -13.55 4.61
C ARG A 68 12.80 -12.82 5.00
N ASN A 69 13.17 -12.94 6.27
CA ASN A 69 14.49 -12.55 6.76
C ASN A 69 15.55 -13.51 6.18
N VAL A 70 16.71 -13.00 5.79
CA VAL A 70 17.77 -13.83 5.18
C VAL A 70 18.30 -14.93 6.11
N PHE A 71 18.20 -14.72 7.43
CA PHE A 71 18.62 -15.68 8.44
C PHE A 71 17.51 -16.66 8.85
N SER A 72 16.27 -16.48 8.35
CA SER A 72 15.16 -17.37 8.73
C SER A 72 15.22 -18.73 8.06
N ASP A 73 15.97 -18.87 6.95
CA ASP A 73 16.16 -20.17 6.28
C ASP A 73 17.11 -21.10 7.05
N ALA A 74 17.75 -20.59 8.13
CA ALA A 74 18.80 -21.31 8.81
C ALA A 74 18.33 -22.39 9.79
N LEU A 75 17.13 -22.34 10.41
CA LEU A 75 16.62 -23.39 11.31
C LEU A 75 15.14 -23.18 11.68
N GLU A 76 14.27 -24.13 11.29
CA GLU A 76 13.08 -24.61 12.03
C GLU A 76 12.27 -23.61 12.89
N SER A 77 11.77 -22.48 12.36
CA SER A 77 10.70 -21.72 13.05
C SER A 77 9.40 -22.54 13.01
N GLU A 78 8.69 -22.75 14.13
CA GLU A 78 7.40 -23.46 14.11
C GLU A 78 6.32 -22.63 13.41
N GLU A 79 6.44 -21.30 13.46
CA GLU A 79 5.54 -20.38 12.79
C GLU A 79 6.18 -19.75 11.55
N GLU A 80 5.40 -19.72 10.47
CA GLU A 80 5.77 -19.07 9.21
C GLU A 80 6.00 -17.55 9.39
N PRO A 81 6.91 -16.94 8.62
CA PRO A 81 7.12 -15.49 8.67
C PRO A 81 5.85 -14.70 8.34
N PHE A 82 5.59 -13.62 9.08
CA PHE A 82 4.39 -12.80 8.90
C PHE A 82 4.57 -11.33 9.30
N VAL A 83 3.63 -10.51 8.80
CA VAL A 83 3.31 -9.18 9.32
C VAL A 83 1.83 -9.19 9.71
N GLU A 84 1.54 -8.85 10.96
CA GLU A 84 0.19 -8.88 11.52
C GLU A 84 -0.15 -7.50 12.12
N VAL A 85 -1.39 -7.08 11.91
CA VAL A 85 -1.90 -5.80 12.39
C VAL A 85 -3.20 -6.04 13.13
N THR A 86 -3.24 -5.60 14.39
CA THR A 86 -4.45 -5.62 15.20
C THR A 86 -5.14 -4.27 15.11
N PHE A 87 -6.44 -4.31 14.84
CA PHE A 87 -7.31 -3.14 14.82
C PHE A 87 -8.27 -3.17 16.00
N ASN A 88 -8.39 -2.05 16.69
CA ASN A 88 -9.35 -1.83 17.76
C ASN A 88 -10.49 -0.92 17.26
N ARG A 89 -11.72 -1.24 17.68
CA ARG A 89 -12.88 -0.36 17.58
C ARG A 89 -13.54 -0.26 18.95
N ILE A 90 -13.95 0.96 19.32
CA ILE A 90 -14.60 1.23 20.59
C ILE A 90 -15.88 0.37 20.67
N GLY A 91 -15.98 -0.49 21.68
CA GLY A 91 -17.14 -1.35 21.93
C GLY A 91 -17.19 -2.66 21.15
N GLU A 92 -16.14 -3.01 20.39
CA GLU A 92 -16.05 -4.26 19.63
C GLU A 92 -14.75 -5.03 19.97
N GLU A 93 -14.74 -6.33 19.69
CA GLU A 93 -13.53 -7.15 19.81
C GLU A 93 -12.45 -6.70 18.82
N ASN A 94 -11.18 -6.91 19.19
CA ASN A 94 -10.06 -6.60 18.33
C ASN A 94 -10.09 -7.48 17.07
N SER A 95 -9.97 -6.86 15.90
CA SER A 95 -9.83 -7.58 14.63
C SER A 95 -8.36 -7.77 14.29
N ILE A 96 -7.94 -9.00 14.02
CA ILE A 96 -6.55 -9.33 13.70
C ILE A 96 -6.46 -9.75 12.24
N PHE A 97 -5.55 -9.09 11.51
CA PHE A 97 -5.27 -9.43 10.12
C PHE A 97 -3.79 -9.71 9.96
N ARG A 98 -3.48 -10.71 9.14
CA ARG A 98 -2.15 -11.27 8.94
C ARG A 98 -1.85 -11.39 7.45
N PHE A 99 -0.67 -10.90 7.07
CA PHE A 99 0.01 -11.19 5.82
C PHE A 99 1.14 -12.18 6.12
N SER A 100 0.99 -13.43 5.67
CA SER A 100 1.90 -14.54 5.99
C SER A 100 2.65 -15.00 4.75
N HIS A 101 3.81 -15.62 4.97
CA HIS A 101 4.51 -16.36 3.93
C HIS A 101 3.70 -17.57 3.45
N ASP A 102 2.97 -18.23 4.35
CA ASP A 102 1.96 -19.22 4.00
C ASP A 102 0.69 -18.51 3.49
N PRO A 103 0.33 -18.68 2.20
CA PRO A 103 -0.88 -18.06 1.64
C PRO A 103 -2.16 -18.46 2.37
N HIS A 104 -2.24 -19.66 2.95
CA HIS A 104 -3.44 -20.13 3.67
C HIS A 104 -3.67 -19.40 5.00
N GLN A 105 -2.60 -18.82 5.57
CA GLN A 105 -2.69 -18.02 6.80
C GLN A 105 -2.85 -16.53 6.53
N THR A 106 -2.85 -16.12 5.25
CA THR A 106 -3.07 -14.73 4.88
C THR A 106 -4.56 -14.42 4.83
N ASN A 107 -5.02 -13.46 5.63
CA ASN A 107 -6.44 -13.08 5.71
C ASN A 107 -6.67 -11.59 5.39
N THR A 108 -5.72 -10.93 4.72
CA THR A 108 -5.79 -9.50 4.36
C THR A 108 -6.81 -9.16 3.29
N ASN A 109 -7.40 -10.15 2.61
CA ASN A 109 -8.40 -9.94 1.57
C ASN A 109 -9.76 -9.55 2.16
N GLN A 110 -9.83 -8.34 2.72
CA GLN A 110 -11.01 -7.76 3.36
C GLN A 110 -11.35 -6.44 2.70
N GLU A 111 -12.64 -6.17 2.51
CA GLU A 111 -13.12 -4.94 1.87
C GLU A 111 -12.55 -3.69 2.54
N PHE A 112 -12.57 -3.64 3.88
CA PHE A 112 -12.02 -2.50 4.62
C PHE A 112 -10.52 -2.29 4.34
N LEU A 113 -9.70 -3.34 4.28
CA LEU A 113 -8.27 -3.22 4.01
C LEU A 113 -8.02 -2.76 2.56
N ARG A 114 -8.84 -3.22 1.62
CA ARG A 114 -8.82 -2.75 0.23
C ARG A 114 -9.12 -1.24 0.18
N THR A 115 -10.16 -0.78 0.86
CA THR A 115 -10.48 0.67 0.93
C THR A 115 -9.35 1.47 1.58
N VAL A 116 -8.72 0.96 2.64
CA VAL A 116 -7.57 1.62 3.27
C VAL A 116 -6.38 1.71 2.32
N MET A 117 -6.05 0.64 1.59
CA MET A 117 -4.97 0.65 0.61
C MET A 117 -5.22 1.66 -0.52
N MET A 118 -6.46 1.79 -1.00
CA MET A 118 -6.83 2.75 -2.05
C MET A 118 -6.82 4.21 -1.56
N SER A 119 -7.04 4.44 -0.26
CA SER A 119 -7.17 5.79 0.32
C SER A 119 -5.93 6.29 1.08
N LYS A 120 -4.97 5.42 1.39
CA LYS A 120 -3.76 5.75 2.15
C LYS A 120 -2.52 5.67 1.28
N SER A 121 -1.77 6.76 1.24
CA SER A 121 -0.49 6.81 0.55
C SER A 121 0.65 6.38 1.46
N PHE A 122 1.41 5.37 1.02
CA PHE A 122 2.71 5.04 1.60
C PHE A 122 3.77 5.94 0.98
N MET A 123 4.03 7.08 1.62
CA MET A 123 5.00 8.07 1.13
C MET A 123 6.36 7.90 1.81
N THR A 124 7.41 8.07 1.02
CA THR A 124 8.79 8.18 1.49
C THR A 124 9.24 9.64 1.53
N TYR A 125 10.38 9.89 2.19
CA TYR A 125 11.01 11.21 2.13
C TYR A 125 11.32 11.64 0.68
N ARG A 126 11.68 10.69 -0.19
CA ARG A 126 11.92 10.98 -1.60
C ARG A 126 10.66 11.49 -2.30
N ASP A 127 9.50 10.93 -1.94
CA ASP A 127 8.21 11.37 -2.49
C ASP A 127 7.85 12.78 -2.01
N LEU A 128 8.11 13.09 -0.73
CA LEU A 128 7.94 14.45 -0.19
C LEU A 128 8.87 15.46 -0.87
N MET A 129 10.13 15.09 -1.11
CA MET A 129 11.08 15.94 -1.84
C MET A 129 10.63 16.19 -3.28
N ARG A 130 10.09 15.18 -3.97
CA ARG A 130 9.51 15.35 -5.31
C ARG A 130 8.37 16.36 -5.30
N ILE A 131 7.50 16.31 -4.28
CA ILE A 131 6.42 17.30 -4.09
C ILE A 131 7.00 18.71 -3.90
N HIS A 132 8.03 18.87 -3.07
CA HIS A 132 8.62 20.17 -2.79
C HIS A 132 9.24 20.85 -4.03
N PHE A 133 9.71 20.06 -4.99
CA PHE A 133 10.30 20.57 -6.23
C PHE A 133 9.31 20.75 -7.38
N PHE A 134 8.00 20.57 -7.17
CA PHE A 134 7.01 21.01 -8.15
C PHE A 134 6.94 22.53 -8.15
N ASP A 135 7.37 23.13 -9.26
CA ASP A 135 7.39 24.58 -9.47
C ASP A 135 6.60 25.01 -10.72
N ASP A 136 5.71 24.12 -11.20
CA ASP A 136 4.88 24.40 -12.37
C ASP A 136 3.62 25.21 -11.98
N PRO A 137 3.23 26.21 -12.79
CA PRO A 137 2.01 26.99 -12.58
C PRO A 137 0.74 26.14 -12.74
N GLU A 138 0.82 25.04 -13.51
CA GLU A 138 -0.21 24.01 -13.60
C GLU A 138 0.33 22.70 -13.01
N VAL A 139 -0.26 22.25 -11.91
CA VAL A 139 0.23 21.08 -11.17
C VAL A 139 -0.10 19.79 -11.93
N ASN A 140 0.84 19.28 -12.72
CA ASN A 140 0.72 17.96 -13.35
C ASN A 140 1.19 16.83 -12.42
N LEU A 141 0.24 16.13 -11.79
CA LEU A 141 0.53 15.03 -10.87
C LEU A 141 0.65 13.66 -11.55
N PHE A 142 0.44 13.55 -12.87
CA PHE A 142 0.41 12.24 -13.54
C PHE A 142 1.73 11.48 -13.34
N GLY A 143 2.87 12.15 -13.54
CA GLY A 143 4.20 11.58 -13.30
C GLY A 143 4.45 11.18 -11.85
N PHE A 144 3.86 11.92 -10.89
CA PHE A 144 3.99 11.61 -9.48
C PHE A 144 3.13 10.40 -9.05
N LEU A 145 1.96 10.23 -9.67
CA LEU A 145 1.00 9.20 -9.29
C LEU A 145 1.20 7.88 -10.04
N PHE A 146 1.44 7.92 -11.34
CA PHE A 146 1.35 6.76 -12.23
C PHE A 146 2.62 6.40 -13.00
N GLU A 147 3.60 7.30 -13.15
CA GLU A 147 4.88 6.94 -13.79
C GLU A 147 5.79 6.10 -12.88
N LEU A 148 7.04 5.84 -13.31
CA LEU A 148 8.02 5.05 -12.58
C LEU A 148 8.10 5.45 -11.10
N GLU A 149 7.86 4.47 -10.23
CA GLU A 149 7.83 4.64 -8.77
C GLU A 149 6.76 5.64 -8.28
N GLY A 150 5.72 5.85 -9.06
CA GLY A 150 4.56 6.66 -8.69
C GLY A 150 3.76 6.03 -7.56
N LEU A 151 3.08 6.86 -6.77
CA LEU A 151 2.41 6.41 -5.53
C LEU A 151 1.31 5.36 -5.75
N LEU A 152 0.65 5.39 -6.91
CA LEU A 152 -0.52 4.57 -7.22
C LEU A 152 -0.19 3.40 -8.18
N THR A 153 1.08 3.24 -8.55
CA THR A 153 1.52 2.23 -9.51
C THR A 153 1.28 0.79 -9.06
N GLU A 154 1.29 0.53 -7.76
CA GLU A 154 1.08 -0.80 -7.18
C GLU A 154 -0.40 -1.20 -7.08
N LEU A 155 -1.32 -0.26 -7.35
CA LEU A 155 -2.74 -0.57 -7.34
C LEU A 155 -3.07 -1.47 -8.54
N PRO A 156 -3.89 -2.52 -8.35
CA PRO A 156 -4.41 -3.28 -9.46
C PRO A 156 -5.36 -2.40 -10.29
N ASN A 157 -5.42 -2.65 -11.59
CA ASN A 157 -6.37 -1.99 -12.46
C ASN A 157 -7.82 -2.33 -12.02
N PRO A 158 -8.64 -1.33 -11.63
CA PRO A 158 -10.02 -1.58 -11.21
C PRO A 158 -10.96 -1.88 -12.39
N VAL A 159 -10.58 -1.53 -13.62
CA VAL A 159 -11.41 -1.67 -14.82
C VAL A 159 -10.62 -2.45 -15.88
N SER A 160 -10.82 -3.77 -15.91
CA SER A 160 -10.14 -4.66 -16.83
C SER A 160 -11.15 -5.38 -17.72
N SER A 161 -11.02 -5.17 -19.02
CA SER A 161 -11.83 -5.83 -20.05
C SER A 161 -11.31 -7.22 -20.39
N ARG A 162 -10.04 -7.52 -20.08
CA ARG A 162 -9.38 -8.79 -20.38
C ARG A 162 -8.38 -9.22 -19.29
N PRO A 163 -8.12 -10.52 -19.08
CA PRO A 163 -7.15 -10.98 -18.07
C PRO A 163 -5.75 -10.35 -18.19
N GLU A 164 -5.33 -9.98 -19.40
CA GLU A 164 -4.04 -9.34 -19.67
C GLU A 164 -3.95 -7.89 -19.18
N THR A 165 -5.09 -7.21 -19.00
CA THR A 165 -5.14 -5.83 -18.46
C THR A 165 -5.41 -5.80 -16.96
N ASN A 166 -5.64 -6.97 -16.33
CA ASN A 166 -5.72 -7.14 -14.88
C ASN A 166 -4.32 -7.19 -14.25
N LEU A 167 -3.59 -6.10 -14.45
CA LEU A 167 -2.24 -5.87 -13.96
C LEU A 167 -2.23 -4.69 -13.00
N LYS A 168 -1.08 -4.48 -12.37
CA LYS A 168 -0.81 -3.24 -11.63
C LYS A 168 -0.79 -2.06 -12.61
N MET A 169 -1.29 -0.91 -12.19
CA MET A 169 -1.35 0.29 -13.03
C MET A 169 0.02 0.65 -13.63
N GLY A 170 1.10 0.53 -12.85
CA GLY A 170 2.45 0.80 -13.34
C GLY A 170 2.94 -0.20 -14.38
N ASP A 171 2.52 -1.46 -14.31
CA ASP A 171 2.88 -2.48 -15.32
C ASP A 171 2.01 -2.35 -16.57
N LEU A 172 0.72 -2.01 -16.41
CA LEU A 172 -0.17 -1.70 -17.51
C LEU A 172 0.34 -0.49 -18.30
N LEU A 173 0.79 0.59 -17.63
CA LEU A 173 1.40 1.75 -18.28
C LEU A 173 2.65 1.38 -19.09
N LYS A 174 3.50 0.47 -18.59
CA LYS A 174 4.65 -0.04 -19.36
C LYS A 174 4.20 -0.79 -20.61
N ASN A 175 3.13 -1.58 -20.52
CA ASN A 175 2.58 -2.28 -21.68
C ASN A 175 2.06 -1.29 -22.71
N VAL A 176 1.30 -0.27 -22.29
CA VAL A 176 0.82 0.80 -23.16
C VAL A 176 1.97 1.50 -23.88
N ARG A 177 3.03 1.88 -23.14
CA ARG A 177 4.21 2.58 -23.71
C ARG A 177 5.06 1.70 -24.63
N SER A 178 5.16 0.40 -24.35
CA SER A 178 6.05 -0.50 -25.11
C SER A 178 5.38 -1.13 -26.33
N LYS A 179 4.07 -1.43 -26.23
CA LYS A 179 3.24 -2.03 -27.27
C LYS A 179 1.82 -1.45 -27.15
N PRO A 180 1.61 -0.23 -27.67
CA PRO A 180 0.29 0.39 -27.62
C PRO A 180 -0.72 -0.48 -28.36
N ASP A 181 -1.82 -0.76 -27.67
CA ASP A 181 -2.97 -1.50 -28.15
C ASP A 181 -4.19 -0.73 -27.65
N GLU A 182 -5.20 -0.56 -28.50
CA GLU A 182 -6.39 0.25 -28.19
C GLU A 182 -7.02 -0.15 -26.85
N ILE A 183 -7.01 -1.44 -26.53
CA ILE A 183 -7.65 -1.97 -25.33
C ILE A 183 -6.77 -1.73 -24.10
N ASN A 184 -5.45 -1.82 -24.24
CA ASN A 184 -4.53 -1.44 -23.15
C ASN A 184 -4.68 0.04 -22.81
N ILE A 185 -4.78 0.91 -23.83
CA ILE A 185 -4.95 2.36 -23.65
C ILE A 185 -6.30 2.65 -22.99
N HIS A 186 -7.38 2.07 -23.50
CA HIS A 186 -8.73 2.23 -22.97
C HIS A 186 -8.85 1.74 -21.52
N ASP A 187 -8.39 0.52 -21.22
CA ASP A 187 -8.45 -0.05 -19.87
C ASP A 187 -7.56 0.72 -18.89
N PHE A 188 -6.39 1.18 -19.32
CA PHE A 188 -5.53 2.03 -18.48
C PHE A 188 -6.21 3.36 -18.17
N THR A 189 -6.76 4.03 -19.18
CA THR A 189 -7.43 5.32 -19.05
C THR A 189 -8.62 5.23 -18.11
N ASN A 190 -9.48 4.22 -18.29
CA ASN A 190 -10.62 3.98 -17.42
C ASN A 190 -10.19 3.59 -15.99
N GLY A 191 -9.13 2.78 -15.87
CA GLY A 191 -8.54 2.43 -14.58
C GLY A 191 -8.05 3.65 -13.82
N VAL A 192 -7.31 4.55 -14.48
CA VAL A 192 -6.85 5.83 -13.91
C VAL A 192 -8.05 6.68 -13.48
N ASN A 193 -9.04 6.87 -14.35
CA ASN A 193 -10.21 7.70 -14.06
C ASN A 193 -11.02 7.17 -12.87
N GLN A 194 -11.18 5.86 -12.74
CA GLN A 194 -11.84 5.25 -11.58
C GLN A 194 -11.05 5.46 -10.30
N ILE A 195 -9.72 5.26 -10.33
CA ILE A 195 -8.84 5.52 -9.17
C ILE A 195 -8.93 7.00 -8.76
N LEU A 196 -8.86 7.93 -9.71
CA LEU A 196 -8.94 9.36 -9.44
C LEU A 196 -10.31 9.78 -8.88
N ALA A 197 -11.40 9.15 -9.33
CA ALA A 197 -12.73 9.37 -8.76
C ALA A 197 -12.80 8.92 -7.29
N ASP A 198 -12.26 7.74 -6.97
CA ASP A 198 -12.23 7.19 -5.61
C ASP A 198 -11.34 8.02 -4.67
N VAL A 199 -10.19 8.48 -5.17
CA VAL A 199 -9.29 9.40 -4.45
C VAL A 199 -9.98 10.75 -4.23
N THR A 200 -10.64 11.32 -5.25
CA THR A 200 -11.39 12.59 -5.13
C THR A 200 -12.44 12.50 -4.04
N LYS A 201 -13.23 11.43 -4.03
CA LYS A 201 -14.27 11.20 -3.03
C LYS A 201 -13.68 11.11 -1.62
N SER A 202 -12.60 10.34 -1.47
CA SER A 202 -11.92 10.15 -0.19
C SER A 202 -11.27 11.44 0.32
N LEU A 203 -10.62 12.19 -0.58
CA LEU A 203 -9.95 13.44 -0.28
C LEU A 203 -10.96 14.51 0.15
N ASN A 204 -12.05 14.70 -0.58
CA ASN A 204 -13.07 15.68 -0.20
C ASN A 204 -13.79 15.31 1.10
N CYS A 205 -13.96 14.02 1.39
CA CYS A 205 -14.46 13.58 2.70
C CYS A 205 -13.50 13.98 3.83
N LEU A 206 -12.19 13.84 3.61
CA LEU A 206 -11.16 14.27 4.56
C LEU A 206 -11.08 15.79 4.67
N LEU A 207 -11.13 16.52 3.55
CA LEU A 207 -11.01 17.98 3.53
C LEU A 207 -12.14 18.66 4.30
N ARG A 208 -13.38 18.17 4.17
CA ARG A 208 -14.52 18.64 4.97
C ARG A 208 -14.32 18.54 6.48
N TYR A 209 -13.46 17.62 6.94
CA TYR A 209 -13.12 17.56 8.35
C TYR A 209 -12.27 18.76 8.82
N PHE A 210 -11.52 19.39 7.90
CA PHE A 210 -10.63 20.52 8.17
C PHE A 210 -11.22 21.86 7.73
N ASP A 211 -11.77 21.92 6.51
CA ASP A 211 -12.36 23.11 5.90
C ASP A 211 -13.42 22.70 4.85
N ASP A 212 -14.68 23.03 5.14
CA ASP A 212 -15.82 22.72 4.26
C ASP A 212 -15.87 23.57 2.99
N SER A 213 -15.11 24.67 2.92
CA SER A 213 -15.06 25.54 1.74
C SER A 213 -14.11 25.04 0.65
N MET A 214 -13.22 24.10 0.99
CA MET A 214 -12.24 23.55 0.05
C MET A 214 -12.77 22.29 -0.65
N THR A 215 -12.67 22.28 -1.97
CA THR A 215 -12.97 21.10 -2.79
C THR A 215 -11.87 20.86 -3.80
N VAL A 216 -11.52 19.60 -4.01
CA VAL A 216 -10.53 19.18 -5.00
C VAL A 216 -11.21 18.26 -6.02
N SER A 217 -10.84 18.38 -7.28
CA SER A 217 -11.25 17.48 -8.36
C SER A 217 -10.08 17.23 -9.30
N PHE A 218 -9.95 16.00 -9.81
CA PHE A 218 -9.03 15.71 -10.90
C PHE A 218 -9.75 15.83 -12.24
N SER A 219 -9.05 16.34 -13.25
CA SER A 219 -9.47 16.22 -14.64
C SER A 219 -9.37 14.77 -15.08
N SER A 220 -10.36 14.30 -15.85
CA SER A 220 -10.30 12.97 -16.45
C SER A 220 -9.16 12.89 -17.46
N LEU A 221 -8.47 11.78 -17.46
CA LEU A 221 -7.51 11.43 -18.50
C LEU A 221 -8.27 10.98 -19.76
N THR A 222 -7.85 11.49 -20.91
CA THR A 222 -8.34 11.01 -22.22
C THR A 222 -7.33 10.05 -22.84
N GLU A 223 -7.77 9.20 -23.77
CA GLU A 223 -6.88 8.21 -24.40
C GLU A 223 -5.71 8.88 -25.14
N GLY A 224 -5.93 10.08 -25.70
CA GLY A 224 -4.89 10.87 -26.37
C GLY A 224 -3.85 11.49 -25.43
N ASP A 225 -4.09 11.49 -24.11
CA ASP A 225 -3.11 11.95 -23.11
C ASP A 225 -2.11 10.83 -22.72
N VAL A 226 -2.36 9.58 -23.17
CA VAL A 226 -1.59 8.39 -22.80
C VAL A 226 -0.56 7.99 -23.86
N GLU A 227 -0.74 8.45 -25.11
CA GLU A 227 0.22 8.30 -26.23
C GLU A 227 1.47 9.17 -26.05
#